data_AF-A0A1C3XC85-F1
#
_entry.id   AF-A0A1C3XC85-F1
#
_cell.length_a   1.000
_cell.length_b   1.000
_cell.length_c   1.000
_cell.angle_alpha   90.00
_cell.angle_beta   90.00
_cell.angle_gamma   90.00
#
_symmetry.space_group_name_H-M   'P 1'
#
loop_
_entity.id
_entity.type
_entity.pdbx_description
1 polymer ?
#
loop_
_entity_poly.entity_id
_entity_poly.type
_entity_poly.pdbx_seq_one_letter_code
_entity_poly.pdbx_strand_id
1 'polypeptide(L)' 'MIRSVLSRQDIYLDSNDLGICQQALDAILVEMDIANNSEEAERAAAIIVQLYQQGIHDERQLFMLASADCGRIRRGTN' A
#
# COMPACT_ATOMS: atom_id res chain seq x y z
N MET A 1 2.09 -6.48 8.36
CA MET A 1 1.42 -7.14 7.21
C MET A 1 2.12 -6.93 5.87
N ILE A 2 2.82 -5.81 5.61
CA ILE A 2 3.39 -5.56 4.27
C ILE A 2 4.38 -6.65 3.84
N ARG A 3 5.16 -7.18 4.80
CA ARG A 3 6.18 -8.20 4.55
C ARG A 3 5.63 -9.53 4.03
N SER A 4 4.44 -9.95 4.45
CA SER A 4 3.80 -11.16 3.91
C SER A 4 3.29 -10.97 2.48
N VAL A 5 2.87 -9.75 2.13
CA VAL A 5 2.49 -9.39 0.74
C VAL A 5 3.73 -9.36 -0.16
N LEU A 6 4.84 -8.82 0.34
CA LEU A 6 6.13 -8.79 -0.35
C LEU A 6 6.69 -10.20 -0.59
N SER A 7 6.64 -11.07 0.42
CA SER A 7 7.02 -12.47 0.26
C SER A 7 6.13 -13.23 -0.71
N ARG A 8 4.84 -12.89 -0.81
CA ARG A 8 3.90 -13.48 -1.78
C ARG A 8 4.18 -13.02 -3.22
N GLN A 9 4.73 -11.82 -3.40
CA GLN A 9 5.04 -11.25 -4.71
C GLN A 9 6.52 -11.45 -5.12
N ASP A 10 7.30 -12.19 -4.33
CA ASP A 10 8.73 -12.52 -4.57
C ASP A 10 9.62 -11.27 -4.76
N ILE A 11 9.39 -10.26 -3.91
CA ILE A 11 10.06 -8.96 -4.03
C ILE A 11 11.15 -8.83 -2.98
N TYR A 12 12.36 -8.57 -3.45
CA TYR A 12 13.50 -8.23 -2.61
C TYR A 12 13.60 -6.71 -2.48
N LEU A 13 12.84 -6.13 -1.54
CA LEU A 13 13.02 -4.74 -1.13
C LEU A 13 14.12 -4.65 -0.08
N ASP A 14 14.97 -3.64 -0.18
CA ASP A 14 15.91 -3.32 0.89
C ASP A 14 15.12 -2.90 2.15
N SER A 15 15.72 -3.05 3.33
CA SER A 15 15.05 -2.74 4.61
C SER A 15 14.58 -1.28 4.67
N ASN A 16 15.26 -0.39 3.95
CA ASN A 16 14.89 1.01 3.81
C ASN A 16 13.60 1.19 2.99
N ASP A 17 13.46 0.48 1.88
CA ASP A 17 12.31 0.57 0.99
C ASP A 17 11.07 -0.07 1.62
N LEU A 18 11.28 -1.11 2.44
CA LEU A 18 10.22 -1.71 3.26
C LEU A 18 9.67 -0.72 4.28
N GLY A 19 10.54 0.14 4.84
CA GLY A 19 10.14 1.23 5.74
C GLY A 19 9.24 2.24 5.05
N ILE A 20 9.63 2.70 3.85
CA ILE A 20 8.86 3.67 3.06
C ILE A 20 7.49 3.09 2.66
N CYS A 21 7.46 1.86 2.15
CA CYS A 21 6.21 1.20 1.78
C CYS A 21 5.29 1.01 2.99
N GLN A 22 5.84 0.61 4.14
CA GLN A 22 5.08 0.38 5.36
C GLN A 22 4.52 1.69 5.92
N GLN A 23 5.27 2.79 5.84
CA GLN A 23 4.87 4.11 6.31
C GLN A 23 3.79 4.73 5.42
N ALA A 24 3.90 4.59 4.10
CA ALA A 24 2.86 5.00 3.15
C ALA A 24 1.56 4.20 3.38
N LEU A 25 1.69 2.89 3.64
CA LEU A 25 0.54 2.05 3.97
C LEU A 25 -0.12 2.48 5.28
N ASP A 26 0.66 2.70 6.34
CA ASP A 26 0.13 3.10 7.65
C ASP A 26 -0.61 4.44 7.55
N ALA A 27 -0.06 5.40 6.81
CA ALA A 27 -0.73 6.68 6.56
C ALA A 27 -2.10 6.49 5.90
N ILE A 28 -2.19 5.60 4.90
CA ILE A 28 -3.46 5.28 4.21
C ILE A 28 -4.44 4.57 5.15
N LEU A 29 -3.96 3.63 5.96
CA LEU A 29 -4.77 2.91 6.94
C LEU A 29 -5.37 3.87 7.97
N VAL A 30 -4.57 4.80 8.48
CA VAL A 30 -5.01 5.84 9.42
C VAL A 30 -5.98 6.80 8.76
N GLU A 31 -5.68 7.29 7.54
CA GLU A 31 -6.52 8.27 6.86
C GLU A 31 -7.89 7.72 6.46
N MET A 32 -7.97 6.42 6.14
CA MET A 32 -9.22 5.78 5.74
C MET A 32 -9.92 5.01 6.86
N ASP A 33 -9.34 5.01 8.06
CA ASP A 33 -9.79 4.25 9.23
C ASP A 33 -9.94 2.76 8.94
N ILE A 34 -8.93 2.18 8.28
CA ILE A 34 -8.90 0.77 7.91
C ILE A 34 -8.09 0.00 8.94
N ALA A 35 -8.67 -1.09 9.43
CA ALA A 35 -7.96 -1.99 10.31
C ALA A 35 -6.76 -2.60 9.59
N ASN A 36 -5.58 -2.51 10.18
CA ASN A 36 -4.32 -3.06 9.64
C ASN A 36 -4.37 -4.56 9.32
N ASN A 37 -5.37 -5.29 9.82
CA ASN A 37 -5.59 -6.72 9.53
C ASN A 37 -6.80 -6.99 8.61
N SER A 38 -7.29 -5.99 7.87
CA SER A 38 -8.39 -6.19 6.93
C SER A 38 -7.87 -6.54 5.52
N GLU A 39 -8.74 -7.11 4.71
CA GLU A 39 -8.45 -7.41 3.31
C GLU A 39 -8.11 -6.13 2.52
N GLU A 40 -8.67 -4.98 2.90
CA GLU A 40 -8.32 -3.67 2.36
C GLU A 40 -6.89 -3.26 2.71
N ALA A 41 -6.40 -3.57 3.91
CA ALA A 41 -5.02 -3.30 4.29
C ALA A 41 -4.04 -4.13 3.44
N GLU A 42 -4.36 -5.40 3.22
CA GLU A 42 -3.58 -6.27 2.34
C GLU A 42 -3.64 -5.82 0.88
N ARG A 43 -4.81 -5.35 0.40
CA ARG A 43 -4.96 -4.77 -0.94
C ARG A 43 -4.14 -3.48 -1.11
N ALA A 44 -4.25 -2.54 -0.17
CA ALA A 44 -3.49 -1.29 -0.19
C ALA A 44 -1.97 -1.58 -0.18
N ALA A 45 -1.53 -2.54 0.64
CA ALA A 45 -0.17 -3.03 0.66
C ALA A 45 0.26 -3.55 -0.72
N ALA A 46 -0.57 -4.38 -1.35
CA ALA A 46 -0.29 -4.93 -2.67
C ALA A 46 -0.21 -3.86 -3.76
N ILE A 47 -1.02 -2.81 -3.68
CA ILE A 47 -1.02 -1.68 -4.63
C ILE A 47 0.26 -0.85 -4.48
N ILE A 48 0.63 -0.45 -3.26
CA ILE A 48 1.88 0.30 -3.00
C ILE A 48 3.06 -0.46 -3.57
N VAL A 49 3.10 -1.76 -3.33
CA VAL A 49 4.16 -2.64 -3.79
C VAL A 49 4.20 -2.77 -5.32
N GLN A 50 3.05 -2.92 -5.97
CA GLN A 50 2.96 -2.93 -7.44
C GLN A 50 3.42 -1.61 -8.06
N LEU A 51 3.05 -0.48 -7.47
CA LEU A 51 3.50 0.84 -7.91
C LEU A 51 5.01 0.99 -7.77
N TYR A 52 5.57 0.48 -6.67
CA TYR A 52 7.02 0.42 -6.48
C TYR A 52 7.69 -0.38 -7.60
N GLN A 53 7.14 -1.54 -7.98
CA GLN A 53 7.64 -2.32 -9.12
C GLN A 53 7.53 -1.62 -10.47
N GLN A 54 6.55 -0.73 -10.65
CA GLN A 54 6.43 0.08 -11.85
C GLN A 54 7.51 1.18 -11.95
N GLY A 55 8.41 1.26 -10.97
CA GLY A 55 9.50 2.24 -10.89
C GLY A 55 9.13 3.49 -10.09
N ILE A 56 7.99 3.48 -9.39
CA ILE A 56 7.54 4.60 -8.54
C ILE A 56 8.12 4.40 -7.14
N HIS A 57 9.32 4.95 -6.92
CA HIS A 57 9.98 4.89 -5.61
C HIS A 57 9.73 6.15 -4.77
N ASP A 58 8.80 7.02 -5.19
CA ASP A 58 8.45 8.25 -4.48
C ASP A 58 7.29 7.99 -3.52
N GLU A 59 7.54 8.16 -2.21
CA GLU A 59 6.55 8.00 -1.14
C GLU A 59 5.25 8.77 -1.40
N ARG A 60 5.35 10.02 -1.89
CA ARG A 60 4.16 10.85 -2.12
C ARG A 60 3.35 10.34 -3.30
N GLN A 61 4.00 9.86 -4.35
CA GLN A 61 3.28 9.26 -5.48
C GLN A 61 2.64 7.92 -5.08
N LEU A 62 3.36 7.08 -4.35
CA LEU A 62 2.83 5.82 -3.81
C LEU A 62 1.59 6.08 -2.95
N PHE A 63 1.71 7.03 -2.03
CA PHE A 63 0.60 7.45 -1.18
C PHE A 63 -0.58 7.98 -2.01
N MET A 64 -0.35 8.90 -2.95
CA MET A 64 -1.42 9.51 -3.75
C MET A 64 -2.14 8.48 -4.64
N LEU A 65 -1.41 7.54 -5.24
CA LEU A 65 -1.97 6.51 -6.12
C LEU A 65 -2.68 5.42 -5.32
N ALA A 66 -2.09 4.95 -4.23
CA ALA A 66 -2.72 3.93 -3.39
C ALA A 66 -3.93 4.48 -2.62
N SER A 67 -3.89 5.74 -2.16
CA SER A 67 -5.06 6.41 -1.57
C SER A 67 -6.16 6.68 -2.61
N ALA A 68 -5.80 7.04 -3.85
CA ALA A 68 -6.77 7.18 -4.93
C ALA A 68 -7.45 5.84 -5.26
N ASP A 69 -6.68 4.76 -5.34
CA ASP A 69 -7.23 3.43 -5.63
C ASP A 69 -8.09 2.91 -4.47
N CYS A 70 -7.64 3.10 -3.23
CA CYS A 70 -8.41 2.69 -2.06
C CYS A 70 -9.63 3.59 -1.79
N GLY A 71 -9.55 4.89 -2.14
CA GLY A 71 -10.67 5.81 -2.12
C GLY A 71 -11.74 5.50 -3.18
N ARG A 72 -11.36 4.90 -4.32
CA ARG A 72 -12.33 4.38 -5.31
C ARG A 72 -13.15 3.23 -4.74
N ILE A 73 -12.59 2.42 -3.84
CA ILE A 73 -13.30 1.29 -3.21
C ILE A 73 -14.50 1.81 -2.38
N ARG A 74 -14.35 2.93 -1.66
CA ARG A 74 -15.47 3.55 -0.91
C ARG A 74 -16.54 4.20 -1.79
N ARG A 75 -16.24 4.53 -3.06
CA ARG A 75 -17.19 5.13 -4.01
C ARG A 75 -17.99 4.12 -4.85
N GLY A 76 -17.87 2.83 -4.57
CA GLY A 76 -18.66 1.77 -5.19
C GLY A 76 -19.86 1.34 -4.36
N THR A 77 -20.74 2.27 -3.95
CA THR A 77 -22.12 1.93 -3.52
C THR A 77 -23.08 3.02 -3.99
N ASN A 78 -23.61 2.85 -5.20
CA ASN A 78 -24.96 3.25 -5.54
C ASN A 78 -25.52 2.33 -6.63
#